data_AF-A0A2L2Y8M7-F1
#
_entry.id   AF-A0A2L2Y8M7-F1
#
_cell.length_a   1.000
_cell.length_b   1.000
_cell.length_c   1.000
_cell.angle_alpha   90.00
_cell.angle_beta   90.00
_cell.angle_gamma   90.00
#
_symmetry.space_group_name_H-M   'P 1'
#
loop_
_entity.id
_entity.type
_entity.pdbx_description
1 polymer ?
#
loop_
_entity_poly.entity_id
_entity_poly.type
_entity_poly.pdbx_seq_one_letter_code
_entity_poly.pdbx_strand_id
1 'polypeptide(L)'
;DISNTIDSETNDDSCNDATLHKCGSSLVGVFRLLNYIPWEKSFETKCALRKNFFACMKKESTPCKKNHWRLNQPGFRKKLARSLWATRGCVLGIKSAMNTHF
;
A
#
# COMPACT_ATOMS: atom_id res chain seq x y z
N ASP A 1 -4.48 39.44 -5.54
CA ASP A 1 -4.22 38.08 -6.07
C ASP A 1 -3.62 37.14 -5.03
N ILE A 2 -4.41 36.75 -4.03
CA ILE A 2 -4.05 35.73 -3.02
C ILE A 2 -5.19 34.71 -3.02
N SER A 3 -5.31 33.92 -4.08
CA SER A 3 -6.35 32.88 -4.15
C SER A 3 -6.00 31.66 -4.99
N ASN A 4 -4.75 31.53 -5.46
CA ASN A 4 -4.34 30.43 -6.35
C ASN A 4 -3.35 29.44 -5.71
N THR A 5 -3.01 29.58 -4.42
CA THR A 5 -2.00 28.74 -3.75
C THR A 5 -2.59 27.63 -2.87
N ILE A 6 -3.90 27.61 -2.63
CA ILE A 6 -4.56 26.63 -1.73
C ILE A 6 -5.13 25.42 -2.50
N ASP A 7 -5.44 25.60 -3.79
CA ASP A 7 -6.00 24.52 -4.62
C ASP A 7 -4.96 23.49 -5.10
N SER A 8 -3.65 23.80 -5.03
CA SER A 8 -2.60 22.85 -5.44
C SER A 8 -2.33 21.78 -4.37
N GLU A 9 -2.33 22.14 -3.08
CA GLU A 9 -2.00 21.19 -2.00
C GLU A 9 -3.14 20.16 -1.77
N THR A 10 -4.39 20.58 -1.90
CA THR A 10 -5.55 19.69 -1.71
C THR A 10 -5.76 18.72 -2.86
N ASN A 11 -5.36 19.09 -4.08
CA ASN A 11 -5.47 18.22 -5.25
C ASN A 11 -4.43 17.07 -5.22
N ASP A 12 -3.21 17.35 -4.76
CA ASP A 12 -2.13 16.36 -4.69
C ASP A 12 -2.41 15.26 -3.66
N ASP A 13 -3.02 15.60 -2.52
CA ASP A 13 -3.37 14.61 -1.48
C ASP A 13 -4.44 13.63 -1.96
N SER A 14 -5.47 14.12 -2.66
CA SER A 14 -6.53 13.27 -3.22
C SER A 14 -6.01 12.33 -4.32
N CYS A 15 -5.02 12.81 -5.07
CA CYS A 15 -4.34 12.07 -6.12
C CYS A 15 -3.51 10.91 -5.55
N ASN A 16 -2.71 11.23 -4.54
CA ASN A 16 -1.90 10.26 -3.83
C ASN A 16 -2.78 9.18 -3.17
N ASP A 17 -3.93 9.57 -2.61
CA ASP A 17 -4.90 8.60 -2.08
C ASP A 17 -5.47 7.67 -3.16
N ALA A 18 -5.79 8.19 -4.34
CA ALA A 18 -6.26 7.38 -5.46
C ALA A 18 -5.26 6.30 -5.84
N THR A 19 -4.00 6.70 -6.00
CA THR A 19 -2.91 5.79 -6.33
C THR A 19 -2.65 4.79 -5.21
N LEU A 20 -2.66 5.23 -3.94
CA LEU A 20 -2.52 4.34 -2.79
C LEU A 20 -3.64 3.31 -2.71
N HIS A 21 -4.88 3.70 -2.97
CA HIS A 21 -6.02 2.79 -2.98
C HIS A 21 -5.93 1.79 -4.14
N LYS A 22 -5.62 2.27 -5.36
CA LYS A 22 -5.48 1.44 -6.55
C LYS A 22 -4.38 0.39 -6.37
N CYS A 23 -3.19 0.81 -5.95
CA CYS A 23 -2.05 -0.09 -5.77
C CYS A 23 -2.15 -0.93 -4.48
N GLY A 24 -2.73 -0.38 -3.41
CA GLY A 24 -2.76 -1.00 -2.09
C GLY A 24 -3.94 -1.93 -1.82
N SER A 25 -5.04 -1.85 -2.59
CA SER A 25 -6.23 -2.68 -2.37
C SER A 25 -5.93 -4.18 -2.46
N SER A 26 -5.19 -4.60 -3.49
CA SER A 26 -4.77 -6.01 -3.64
C SER A 26 -3.83 -6.45 -2.52
N LEU A 27 -2.92 -5.58 -2.08
CA LEU A 27 -2.03 -5.87 -0.96
C LEU A 27 -2.84 -6.09 0.32
N VAL A 28 -3.74 -5.18 0.67
CA VAL A 28 -4.58 -5.31 1.89
C VAL A 28 -5.50 -6.52 1.82
N GLY A 29 -6.13 -6.78 0.66
CA GLY A 29 -7.04 -7.90 0.44
C GLY A 29 -6.33 -9.24 0.58
N VAL A 30 -5.26 -9.45 -0.18
CA VAL A 30 -4.53 -10.73 -0.20
C VAL A 30 -3.77 -10.94 1.11
N PHE A 31 -3.18 -9.89 1.71
CA PHE A 31 -2.40 -10.02 2.94
C PHE A 31 -3.21 -10.63 4.10
N ARG A 32 -4.52 -10.37 4.19
CA ARG A 32 -5.40 -11.01 5.18
C ARG A 32 -5.50 -12.52 5.02
N LEU A 33 -5.50 -12.99 3.78
CA LEU A 33 -5.60 -14.42 3.46
C LEU A 33 -4.30 -15.17 3.80
N LEU A 34 -3.16 -14.48 3.80
CA LEU A 34 -1.86 -15.10 4.09
C LEU A 34 -1.70 -15.54 5.55
N ASN A 35 -2.58 -15.14 6.45
CA ASN A 35 -2.62 -15.65 7.82
C ASN A 35 -3.13 -17.09 7.93
N TYR A 36 -3.79 -17.60 6.89
CA TYR A 36 -4.34 -18.97 6.83
C TYR A 36 -3.42 -19.95 6.09
N ILE A 37 -2.24 -19.49 5.64
CA ILE A 37 -1.29 -20.27 4.85
C ILE A 37 -0.04 -20.52 5.69
N PRO A 38 0.60 -21.71 5.59
CA PRO A 38 1.88 -21.99 6.24
C PRO A 38 2.92 -20.90 5.98
N TRP A 39 3.72 -20.59 7.00
CA TRP A 39 4.59 -19.42 7.04
C TRP A 39 5.48 -19.30 5.80
N GLU A 40 6.11 -20.39 5.37
CA GLU A 40 7.04 -20.42 4.23
C GLU A 40 6.39 -19.95 2.94
N LYS A 41 5.21 -20.49 2.60
CA LYS A 41 4.44 -20.07 1.42
C LYS A 41 3.87 -18.66 1.60
N SER A 42 3.50 -18.29 2.82
CA SER A 42 3.02 -16.95 3.14
C SER A 42 4.12 -15.90 2.94
N PHE A 43 5.39 -16.24 3.21
CA PHE A 43 6.52 -15.32 3.18
C PHE A 43 6.86 -14.89 1.75
N GLU A 44 6.99 -15.83 0.82
CA GLU A 44 7.24 -15.52 -0.59
C GLU A 44 6.12 -14.66 -1.16
N THR A 45 4.87 -15.01 -0.86
CA THR A 45 3.69 -14.24 -1.28
C THR A 45 3.67 -12.83 -0.70
N LYS A 46 4.01 -12.67 0.60
CA LYS A 46 4.18 -11.38 1.26
C LYS A 46 5.20 -10.50 0.54
N CYS A 47 6.32 -11.07 0.13
CA CYS A 47 7.38 -10.35 -0.57
C CYS A 47 6.99 -9.97 -2.01
N ALA A 48 6.32 -10.86 -2.72
CA ALA A 48 5.79 -10.57 -4.05
C ALA A 48 4.76 -9.44 -4.03
N LEU A 49 3.82 -9.47 -3.06
CA LEU A 49 2.82 -8.40 -2.89
C LEU A 49 3.48 -7.04 -2.64
N ARG A 50 4.49 -6.99 -1.77
CA ARG A 50 5.25 -5.75 -1.50
C ARG A 50 5.91 -5.22 -2.78
N LYS A 51 6.60 -6.06 -3.54
CA LYS A 51 7.24 -5.67 -4.80
C LYS A 51 6.22 -5.13 -5.80
N ASN A 52 5.09 -5.83 -5.97
CA ASN A 52 4.01 -5.42 -6.87
C ASN A 52 3.41 -4.08 -6.46
N PHE A 53 3.22 -3.84 -5.16
CA PHE A 53 2.76 -2.55 -4.65
C PHE A 53 3.70 -1.41 -5.04
N PHE A 54 5.00 -1.52 -4.76
CA PHE A 54 5.96 -0.46 -5.10
C PHE A 54 6.17 -0.32 -6.62
N ALA A 55 6.07 -1.40 -7.38
CA ALA A 55 6.09 -1.34 -8.84
C ALA A 55 4.88 -0.57 -9.39
N CYS A 56 3.69 -0.79 -8.83
CA CYS A 56 2.48 -0.04 -9.17
C CYS A 56 2.64 1.45 -8.81
N MET A 57 3.08 1.76 -7.59
CA MET A 57 3.34 3.14 -7.15
C MET A 57 4.34 3.87 -8.06
N LYS A 58 5.39 3.17 -8.51
CA LYS A 58 6.40 3.73 -9.44
C LYS A 58 5.83 3.98 -10.84
N LYS A 59 4.92 3.12 -11.32
CA LYS A 59 4.31 3.25 -12.65
C LYS A 59 3.24 4.34 -12.70
N GLU A 60 2.51 4.54 -11.62
CA GLU A 60 1.41 5.50 -11.51
C GLU A 60 1.89 6.93 -11.18
N SER A 61 3.15 7.28 -11.44
CA SER A 61 3.67 8.65 -11.32
C SER A 61 3.13 9.62 -12.40
N THR A 62 1.96 9.35 -12.98
CA THR A 62 1.34 10.08 -14.10
C THR A 62 0.00 10.72 -13.70
N PRO A 63 -0.41 11.81 -14.36
CA PRO A 63 -1.24 12.86 -13.76
C PRO A 63 -2.64 12.38 -13.40
N CYS A 64 -3.08 12.79 -12.21
CA CYS A 64 -4.36 12.43 -11.67
C CYS A 64 -5.52 12.93 -12.54
N LYS A 65 -6.14 11.98 -13.24
CA LYS A 65 -7.48 12.19 -13.77
C LYS A 65 -8.43 12.20 -12.58
N LYS A 66 -9.18 13.31 -12.42
CA LYS A 66 -10.18 13.53 -11.37
C LYS A 66 -11.17 12.38 -11.33
N ASN A 67 -10.85 11.37 -10.54
CA ASN A 67 -11.62 10.15 -10.42
C ASN A 67 -12.05 10.10 -8.96
N HIS A 68 -13.24 10.63 -8.67
CA HIS A 68 -13.87 10.67 -7.34
C HIS A 68 -14.33 9.28 -6.87
N TRP A 69 -13.45 8.27 -6.96
CA TRP A 69 -13.73 6.97 -6.37
C TRP A 69 -13.87 7.15 -4.86
N ARG A 70 -14.63 6.27 -4.23
CA ARG A 70 -14.87 6.26 -2.78
C ARG A 70 -13.57 5.93 -2.02
N LEU A 71 -12.62 6.86 -2.04
CA LEU A 71 -11.28 6.77 -1.43
C LEU A 71 -11.34 6.78 0.09
N ASN A 72 -12.47 7.14 0.65
CA ASN A 72 -12.65 7.13 2.09
C ASN A 72 -13.15 5.75 2.55
N GLN A 73 -12.30 4.73 2.47
CA GLN A 73 -12.49 3.56 3.34
C GLN A 73 -11.84 3.85 4.70
N PRO A 74 -12.63 3.97 5.78
CA PRO A 74 -12.09 4.24 7.10
C PRO A 74 -11.01 3.21 7.47
N GLY A 75 -9.82 3.72 7.78
CA GLY A 75 -8.69 2.89 8.19
C GLY A 75 -8.00 2.10 7.06
N PHE A 76 -8.26 2.38 5.78
CA PHE A 76 -7.48 1.77 4.68
C PHE A 76 -5.99 2.05 4.83
N ARG A 77 -5.58 3.32 4.99
CA ARG A 77 -4.18 3.70 5.21
C ARG A 77 -3.56 2.95 6.39
N LYS A 78 -4.29 2.77 7.50
CA LYS A 78 -3.85 1.99 8.67
C LYS A 78 -3.66 0.50 8.34
N LYS A 79 -4.59 -0.11 7.59
CA LYS A 79 -4.47 -1.51 7.14
C LYS A 79 -3.30 -1.69 6.19
N LEU A 80 -3.16 -0.78 5.22
CA LEU A 80 -2.06 -0.77 4.25
C LEU A 80 -0.71 -0.64 4.96
N ALA A 81 -0.56 0.30 5.88
CA ALA A 81 0.65 0.48 6.67
C ALA A 81 1.01 -0.77 7.48
N ARG A 82 0.02 -1.42 8.12
CA ARG A 82 0.23 -2.69 8.84
C ARG A 82 0.71 -3.81 7.91
N SER A 83 0.06 -3.98 6.76
CA SER A 83 0.47 -4.98 5.76
C SER A 83 1.90 -4.70 5.24
N LEU A 84 2.23 -3.45 4.94
CA LEU A 84 3.57 -3.05 4.51
C LEU A 84 4.62 -3.28 5.60
N TRP A 85 4.30 -2.97 6.86
CA TRP A 85 5.20 -3.20 7.99
C TRP A 85 5.45 -4.69 8.22
N ALA A 86 4.41 -5.51 8.12
CA ALA A 86 4.53 -6.96 8.27
C ALA A 86 5.24 -7.65 7.09
N THR A 87 5.52 -6.93 6.00
CA THR A 87 6.38 -7.40 4.89
C THR A 87 7.81 -6.85 4.98
N ARG A 88 8.21 -6.21 6.09
CA ARG A 88 9.55 -5.60 6.23
C ARG A 88 10.70 -6.60 6.09
N GLY A 89 10.49 -7.86 6.47
CA GLY A 89 11.50 -8.92 6.33
C GLY A 89 11.91 -9.18 4.88
N CYS A 90 11.06 -8.84 3.90
CA CYS A 90 11.34 -8.98 2.48
C CYS A 90 12.44 -8.04 1.96
N VAL A 91 12.64 -6.88 2.59
CA VAL A 91 13.66 -5.90 2.19
C VAL A 91 15.02 -6.28 2.77
N LEU A 92 15.02 -6.82 3.99
CA LEU A 92 16.24 -7.16 4.70
C LEU A 92 16.83 -8.51 4.26
N GLY A 93 16.10 -9.31 3.47
CA GLY A 93 16.54 -10.65 3.06
C GLY A 93 16.63 -11.66 4.22
N ILE A 94 16.18 -11.28 5.42
CA ILE A 94 16.29 -12.09 6.63
C ILE A 94 15.03 -12.95 6.73
N LYS A 95 15.11 -14.21 6.30
CA LYS A 95 14.08 -15.24 6.58
C LYS A 95 13.83 -15.38 8.10
N SER A 96 14.85 -15.17 8.94
CA SER A 96 14.77 -15.38 10.40
C SER A 96 14.19 -14.24 11.25
N ALA A 97 14.03 -13.00 10.74
CA ALA A 97 13.68 -11.84 11.59
C ALA A 97 12.15 -11.64 11.80
N MET A 98 11.31 -12.53 11.28
CA MET A 98 9.84 -12.47 11.42
C MET A 98 9.28 -13.59 12.30
N ASN A 99 10.13 -14.21 13.13
CA ASN A 99 9.74 -15.22 14.12
C ASN A 99 9.33 -14.63 15.48
N THR A 100 9.21 -13.31 15.61
CA THR A 100 8.56 -12.70 16.77
C THR A 100 7.06 -12.65 16.52
N HIS A 101 6.38 -13.69 16.98
CA HIS A 101 4.97 -13.64 17.37
C HIS A 101 4.71 -12.36 18.19
N PHE A 102 3.73 -11.58 17.74
CA PHE A 102 2.96 -10.65 18.57
C PHE A 102 1.49 -11.04 18.44
#